data_AF-A0A967X272-F1
#
_entry.id   AF-A0A967X272-F1
#
_cell.length_a   1.000
_cell.length_b   1.000
_cell.length_c   1.000
_cell.angle_alpha   90.00
_cell.angle_beta   90.00
_cell.angle_gamma   90.00
#
_symmetry.space_group_name_H-M   'P 1'
#
loop_
_entity.id
_entity.type
_entity.pdbx_description
1 polymer ?
#
loop_
_entity_poly.entity_id
_entity_poly.type
_entity_poly.pdbx_seq_one_letter_code
_entity_poly.pdbx_strand_id
1 'polypeptide(L)' 'PAAGWARYRTPIDGLWVCGSGTHPGGGIMGAPGELAAKTMLQSRAL' A
#
# COMPACT_ATOMS: atom_id res chain seq x y z
N PRO A 1 8.09 -8.25 0.16
CA PRO A 1 8.19 -6.83 0.63
C PRO A 1 9.41 -6.71 1.55
N ALA A 2 10.12 -5.57 1.52
CA ALA A 2 11.16 -5.30 2.52
C ALA A 2 10.52 -5.02 3.89
N ALA A 3 11.24 -5.28 4.98
CA ALA A 3 10.75 -5.01 6.33
C ALA A 3 10.31 -3.53 6.46
N GLY A 4 9.10 -3.30 6.97
CA GLY A 4 8.50 -1.97 7.14
C GLY A 4 7.63 -1.47 5.98
N TRP A 5 7.64 -2.14 4.82
CA TRP A 5 6.91 -1.69 3.61
C TRP A 5 5.51 -2.30 3.49
N ALA A 6 5.04 -3.03 4.51
CA ALA A 6 3.70 -3.61 4.55
C ALA A 6 2.58 -2.56 4.71
N ARG A 7 2.94 -1.30 5.03
CA ARG A 7 2.03 -0.17 5.25
C ARG A 7 1.74 0.66 4.00
N TYR A 8 1.90 0.07 2.82
CA TYR A 8 1.63 0.67 1.49
C TYR A 8 2.55 1.82 1.07
N ARG A 9 3.06 2.63 2.00
CA ARG A 9 3.99 3.74 1.71
C ARG A 9 5.43 3.27 1.65
N THR A 10 6.17 3.74 0.65
CA THR A 10 7.63 3.53 0.53
C THR A 10 8.39 4.81 0.90
N PRO A 11 9.72 4.75 1.14
CA PRO A 11 10.53 5.95 1.33
C PRO A 11 10.73 6.79 0.06
N ILE A 12 10.36 6.28 -1.12
CA ILE A 12 10.40 7.04 -2.37
C ILE A 12 9.10 7.86 -2.43
N ASP A 13 9.24 9.16 -2.63
CA ASP A 13 8.08 10.04 -2.70
C ASP A 13 7.19 9.71 -3.91
N GLY A 14 5.88 9.73 -3.71
CA GLY A 14 4.90 9.31 -4.71
C GLY A 14 4.85 7.80 -5.03
N LEU A 15 5.75 6.97 -4.48
CA LEU A 15 5.73 5.52 -4.70
C LEU A 15 4.97 4.79 -3.60
N TRP A 16 3.90 4.10 -4.02
CA TRP A 16 3.05 3.26 -3.19
C TRP A 16 3.12 1.81 -3.64
N VAL A 17 3.12 0.90 -2.68
CA VAL A 17 3.07 -0.55 -2.93
C VAL A 17 1.67 -1.05 -2.58
N CYS A 18 1.11 -1.84 -3.49
CA CYS A 18 -0.10 -2.62 -3.25
C CYS A 18 0.12 -4.04 -3.76
N GLY A 19 -0.40 -5.04 -3.04
CA GLY A 19 -0.43 -6.42 -3.52
C GLY A 19 -0.19 -7.45 -2.42
N SER A 20 0.30 -8.63 -2.80
CA SER A 20 0.47 -9.75 -1.88
C SER A 20 1.50 -9.50 -0.76
N GLY A 21 2.40 -8.53 -0.96
CA GLY A 21 3.38 -8.10 0.03
C GLY A 21 2.90 -7.01 1.00
N THR A 22 1.65 -6.56 0.93
CA THR A 22 1.10 -5.54 1.85
C THR A 22 -0.03 -6.12 2.68
N HIS A 23 -0.26 -5.59 3.88
CA HIS A 23 -1.36 -6.04 4.75
C HIS A 23 -2.71 -5.89 4.00
N PRO A 24 -3.75 -6.73 4.22
CA PRO A 24 -3.82 -7.98 4.99
C PRO A 24 -3.12 -9.19 4.35
N GLY A 25 -2.44 -9.03 3.22
CA GLY A 25 -1.83 -10.10 2.44
C GLY A 25 -2.54 -10.28 1.08
N GLY A 26 -1.93 -11.08 0.22
CA GLY A 26 -2.45 -11.36 -1.13
C GLY A 26 -3.62 -12.32 -1.11
N GLY A 27 -4.75 -11.88 -1.66
CA GLY A 27 -5.90 -12.71 -1.98
C GLY A 27 -6.68 -12.05 -3.11
N ILE A 28 -7.45 -12.84 -3.87
CA ILE A 28 -8.25 -12.39 -5.03
C ILE A 28 -9.13 -11.16 -4.70
N MET A 29 -9.41 -10.92 -3.42
CA MET A 29 -10.27 -9.88 -2.89
C MET A 29 -9.86 -8.42 -3.17
N GLY A 30 -8.70 -8.12 -3.76
CA GLY A 30 -8.34 -6.74 -4.15
C GLY A 30 -8.16 -5.73 -3.00
N ALA A 31 -8.45 -6.11 -1.75
CA ALA A 31 -8.34 -5.29 -0.55
C ALA A 31 -7.01 -4.53 -0.38
N PRO A 32 -5.83 -5.09 -0.74
CA PRO A 32 -4.57 -4.36 -0.65
C PRO A 32 -4.52 -3.11 -1.55
N GLY A 33 -5.16 -3.16 -2.73
CA GLY A 33 -5.26 -2.04 -3.65
C GLY A 33 -6.16 -0.94 -3.12
N GLU A 34 -7.33 -1.31 -2.58
CA GLU A 34 -8.25 -0.36 -1.97
C GLU A 34 -7.63 0.36 -0.76
N LEU A 35 -6.94 -0.38 0.11
CA LEU A 35 -6.29 0.20 1.29
C LEU A 35 -5.11 1.09 0.91
N ALA A 36 -4.32 0.72 -0.10
CA ALA A 36 -3.25 1.58 -0.62
C ALA A 36 -3.82 2.89 -1.17
N ALA A 37 -4.87 2.84 -1.99
CA ALA A 37 -5.53 4.03 -2.52
C ALA A 37 -6.11 4.93 -1.42
N LYS A 38 -6.80 4.34 -0.43
CA LYS A 38 -7.31 5.07 0.74
C LYS A 38 -6.19 5.74 1.54
N THR A 39 -5.09 5.02 1.77
CA THR A 39 -3.93 5.55 2.51
C THR A 39 -3.28 6.71 1.74
N MET A 40 -3.16 6.60 0.42
CA MET A 40 -2.63 7.66 -0.45
C MET A 40 -3.49 8.92 -0.39
N LEU A 41 -4.81 8.78 -0.53
CA LEU A 41 -5.76 9.90 -0.46
C LEU A 41 -5.75 10.57 0.92
N GLN A 42 -5.70 9.77 2.00
CA GLN A 42 -5.66 10.28 3.37
C GLN A 42 -4.33 11.00 3.68
N SER A 43 -3.24 10.59 3.04
CA SER A 43 -1.92 11.20 3.20
C SER A 43 -1.75 12.52 2.45
N ARG A 44 -2.77 13.02 1.73
CA ARG A 44 -2.69 14.21 0.86
C ARG A 44 -1.46 14.17 -0.06
N ALA A 45 -1.12 13.00 -0.61
CA ALA A 45 0.03 12.84 -1.50
C ALA A 45 -0.26 13.32 -2.94
N LEU A 46 -0.97 14.44 -3.08
CA LEU A 46 -1.08 15.20 -4.33
C LEU A 46 -0.13 16.39 -4.28
#